data_AF-A0A7J2JMQ8-F1
#
_entry.id   AF-A0A7J2JMQ8-F1
#
_cell.length_a   1.000
_cell.length_b   1.000
_cell.length_c   1.000
_cell.angle_alpha   90.00
_cell.angle_beta   90.00
_cell.angle_gamma   90.00
#
_symmetry.space_group_name_H-M   'P 1'
#
loop_
_entity.id
_entity.type
_entity.pdbx_description
1 polymer ?
#
loop_
_entity_poly.entity_id
_entity_poly.type
_entity_poly.pdbx_seq_one_letter_code
_entity_poly.pdbx_strand_id
1 'polypeptide(L)'
;MVERIRCAVFDIDNTLFDVRERFNVAIRRFGATSPRELPFEVQREFWRSFMSPELLHLDRPLYRTVEMVLDAKKRGLKVVVITGRYEWL
;
A
#
# COMPACT_ATOMS: atom_id res chain seq x y z
N MET A 1 -13.89 -26.84 -20.69
CA MET A 1 -14.14 -25.38 -20.75
C MET A 1 -13.43 -24.74 -19.57
N VAL A 2 -12.57 -23.74 -19.79
CA VAL A 2 -11.94 -23.01 -18.67
C VAL A 2 -12.95 -21.98 -18.15
N GLU A 3 -13.34 -22.10 -16.89
CA GLU A 3 -14.21 -21.12 -16.24
C GLU A 3 -13.47 -19.77 -16.13
N ARG A 4 -14.02 -18.71 -16.72
CA ARG A 4 -13.44 -17.36 -16.60
C ARG A 4 -13.87 -16.75 -15.27
N ILE A 5 -12.96 -16.74 -14.31
CA ILE A 5 -13.14 -16.01 -13.06
C ILE A 5 -12.98 -14.51 -13.33
N ARG A 6 -13.98 -13.71 -12.92
CA ARG A 6 -13.88 -12.25 -12.95
C ARG A 6 -13.37 -11.74 -11.61
N CYS A 7 -12.37 -10.85 -11.67
CA CYS A 7 -11.77 -10.24 -10.50
C CYS A 7 -11.81 -8.71 -10.56
N ALA A 8 -11.72 -8.09 -9.39
CA ALA A 8 -11.39 -6.69 -9.21
C ALA A 8 -10.05 -6.63 -8.48
N VAL A 9 -9.11 -5.88 -9.03
CA VAL A 9 -7.73 -5.78 -8.53
C VAL A 9 -7.52 -4.39 -7.94
N PHE A 10 -6.98 -4.33 -6.72
CA PHE A 10 -6.71 -3.09 -6.00
C PHE A 10 -5.26 -3.07 -5.50
N ASP A 11 -4.60 -1.92 -5.56
CA ASP A 11 -3.37 -1.67 -4.80
C ASP A 11 -3.70 -1.22 -3.37
N ILE A 12 -2.68 -1.10 -2.50
CA ILE A 12 -2.82 -0.66 -1.12
C ILE A 12 -2.50 0.83 -0.99
N ASP A 13 -1.25 1.22 -1.28
CA ASP A 13 -0.70 2.53 -0.96
C ASP A 13 -1.28 3.62 -1.86
N ASN A 14 -1.93 4.63 -1.27
CA ASN A 14 -2.71 5.68 -1.94
C ASN A 14 -3.84 5.17 -2.87
N THR A 15 -4.24 3.90 -2.71
CA THR A 15 -5.40 3.30 -3.39
C THR A 15 -6.49 2.93 -2.37
N LEU A 16 -6.18 2.04 -1.44
CA LEU A 16 -7.08 1.69 -0.32
C LEU A 16 -6.82 2.54 0.92
N PHE A 17 -5.58 2.97 1.12
CA PHE A 17 -5.17 3.79 2.25
C PHE A 17 -4.39 5.01 1.79
N ASP A 18 -4.67 6.17 2.35
CA ASP A 18 -3.79 7.33 2.29
C ASP A 18 -2.62 7.11 3.25
N VAL A 19 -1.42 6.98 2.68
CA VAL A 19 -0.20 6.63 3.42
C VAL A 19 0.81 7.77 3.48
N ARG A 20 0.39 8.98 3.06
CA ARG A 20 1.27 10.15 2.96
C ARG A 20 1.83 10.56 4.32
N GLU A 21 1.03 10.46 5.38
CA GLU A 21 1.48 10.77 6.74
C GLU A 21 2.59 9.81 7.20
N ARG A 22 2.38 8.50 7.03
CA ARG A 22 3.39 7.47 7.29
C ARG A 22 4.66 7.69 6.46
N PHE A 23 4.51 7.96 5.17
CA PHE A 23 5.63 8.25 4.28
C PHE A 23 6.44 9.45 4.78
N ASN A 24 5.78 10.55 5.13
CA ASN A 24 6.42 11.77 5.63
C ASN A 24 7.13 11.55 6.96
N VAL A 25 6.57 10.75 7.88
CA VAL A 25 7.25 10.40 9.14
C VAL A 25 8.47 9.51 8.87
N ALA A 26 8.35 8.52 8.00
CA ALA A 26 9.44 7.60 7.67
C ALA A 26 10.62 8.32 6.99
N ILE A 27 10.37 9.11 5.94
CA ILE A 27 11.44 9.74 5.14
C ILE A 27 12.19 10.84 5.92
N ARG A 28 11.51 11.54 6.85
CA ARG A 28 12.14 12.55 7.71
C ARG A 28 13.27 11.99 8.56
N ARG A 29 13.23 10.71 8.93
CA ARG A 29 14.32 10.03 9.66
C ARG A 29 15.63 9.95 8.87
N PHE A 30 15.54 10.05 7.55
CA PHE A 30 16.67 9.99 6.63
C PHE A 30 17.08 11.38 6.12
N GLY A 31 16.43 12.46 6.58
CA GLY A 31 16.74 13.82 6.14
C GLY A 31 16.46 14.09 4.66
N ALA A 32 15.57 13.32 4.03
CA ALA A 32 15.25 13.41 2.60
C ALA A 32 13.76 13.75 2.36
N THR A 33 13.44 14.13 1.13
CA THR A 33 12.04 14.30 0.68
C THR A 33 11.57 13.15 -0.20
N SER A 34 12.50 12.38 -0.75
CA SER A 34 12.22 11.22 -1.60
C SER A 34 13.22 10.10 -1.34
N PRO A 35 12.79 8.83 -1.29
CA PRO A 35 13.72 7.69 -1.24
C PRO A 35 14.70 7.70 -2.41
N ARG A 36 14.34 8.28 -3.56
CA ARG A 36 15.22 8.36 -4.73
C ARG A 36 16.44 9.27 -4.52
N GLU A 37 16.40 10.15 -3.53
CA GLU A 37 17.54 10.99 -3.13
C GLU A 37 18.53 10.22 -2.25
N LEU A 38 18.12 9.07 -1.69
CA LEU A 38 18.95 8.24 -0.83
C LEU A 38 19.85 7.31 -1.66
N PRO A 39 21.07 7.00 -1.18
CA PRO A 39 21.88 5.93 -1.73
C PRO A 39 21.09 4.61 -1.79
N PHE A 40 21.37 3.77 -2.79
CA PHE A 40 20.58 2.57 -3.08
C PHE A 40 20.49 1.62 -1.86
N GLU A 41 21.59 1.46 -1.14
CA GLU A 41 21.71 0.70 0.09
C GLU A 41 20.80 1.23 1.21
N VAL A 42 20.64 2.55 1.31
CA VAL A 42 19.80 3.23 2.33
C VAL A 42 18.31 3.18 1.94
N GLN A 43 17.99 3.14 0.64
CA GLN A 43 16.59 3.01 0.20
C GLN A 43 15.89 1.78 0.78
N ARG A 44 16.63 0.68 0.94
CA ARG A 44 16.10 -0.54 1.56
C ARG A 44 15.74 -0.32 3.03
N GLU A 45 16.55 0.41 3.76
CA GLU A 45 16.30 0.76 5.16
C GLU A 45 15.10 1.70 5.29
N PHE A 46 14.98 2.67 4.37
CA PHE A 46 13.79 3.49 4.27
C PHE A 46 12.53 2.63 4.11
N TRP A 47 12.51 1.71 3.15
CA TRP A 47 11.32 0.87 2.91
C TRP A 47 11.00 -0.04 4.09
N ARG A 48 12.01 -0.56 4.80
CA ARG A 48 11.81 -1.27 6.07
C ARG A 48 11.19 -0.38 7.14
N SER A 49 11.68 0.85 7.30
CA SER A 49 11.10 1.80 8.26
C SER A 49 9.68 2.19 7.89
N PHE A 50 9.39 2.46 6.62
CA PHE A 50 8.05 2.79 6.11
C PHE A 50 7.05 1.66 6.36
N MET A 51 7.51 0.41 6.28
CA MET A 51 6.72 -0.80 6.52
C MET A 51 6.64 -1.21 7.99
N SER A 52 7.26 -0.47 8.92
CA SER A 52 7.21 -0.77 10.35
C SER A 52 5.75 -0.77 10.85
N PRO A 53 5.30 -1.81 11.56
CA PRO A 53 3.97 -1.86 12.18
C PRO A 53 3.68 -0.64 13.07
N GLU A 54 4.71 -0.08 13.70
CA GLU A 54 4.61 1.10 14.56
C GLU A 54 4.06 2.32 13.83
N LEU A 55 4.22 2.41 12.51
CA LEU A 55 3.75 3.54 11.71
C LEU A 55 2.41 3.29 11.00
N LEU A 56 1.90 2.06 11.00
CA LEU A 56 0.67 1.71 10.27
C LEU A 56 -0.57 2.45 10.79
N HIS A 57 -0.58 2.88 12.05
CA HIS A 57 -1.66 3.68 12.63
C HIS A 57 -1.83 5.07 11.97
N LEU A 58 -0.86 5.51 11.18
CA LEU A 58 -0.90 6.77 10.43
C LEU A 58 -1.64 6.63 9.08
N ASP A 59 -1.91 5.40 8.63
CA ASP A 59 -2.62 5.15 7.38
C ASP A 59 -4.11 5.43 7.56
N ARG A 60 -4.73 6.16 6.61
CA ARG A 60 -6.16 6.50 6.67
C ARG A 60 -6.91 5.80 5.54
N PRO A 61 -8.04 5.11 5.81
CA PRO A 61 -8.78 4.45 4.74
C PRO A 61 -9.33 5.47 3.73
N LEU A 62 -9.19 5.16 2.44
CA LEU A 62 -9.83 5.90 1.35
C LEU A 62 -11.23 5.31 1.15
N TYR A 63 -12.20 5.82 1.92
CA TYR A 63 -13.57 5.28 2.01
C TYR A 63 -14.20 4.97 0.65
N ARG A 64 -14.06 5.85 -0.34
CA ARG A 64 -14.58 5.63 -1.69
C ARG A 64 -14.04 4.34 -2.33
N THR A 65 -12.74 4.08 -2.24
CA THR A 65 -12.14 2.88 -2.82
C THR A 65 -12.51 1.64 -1.99
N VAL A 66 -12.63 1.78 -0.67
CA VAL A 66 -13.13 0.71 0.20
C VAL A 66 -14.56 0.32 -0.17
N GLU A 67 -15.44 1.28 -0.47
CA GLU A 67 -16.79 1.00 -0.97
C GLU A 67 -16.76 0.26 -2.30
N MET A 68 -15.85 0.62 -3.22
CA MET A 68 -15.66 -0.11 -4.48
C MET A 68 -15.25 -1.57 -4.27
N VAL A 69 -14.42 -1.85 -3.26
CA VAL A 69 -14.07 -3.23 -2.87
C VAL A 69 -15.30 -4.00 -2.41
N LEU A 70 -16.12 -3.39 -1.54
CA LEU A 70 -17.35 -3.99 -1.04
C LEU A 70 -18.34 -4.26 -2.17
N ASP A 71 -18.50 -3.32 -3.10
CA ASP A 71 -19.39 -3.46 -4.25
C ASP A 71 -18.89 -4.51 -5.24
N ALA A 72 -17.58 -4.62 -5.46
CA ALA A 72 -17.00 -5.71 -6.24
C ALA A 72 -17.34 -7.08 -5.64
N LYS A 73 -17.22 -7.22 -4.31
CA LYS A 73 -17.61 -8.44 -3.59
C LYS A 73 -19.11 -8.72 -3.71
N LYS A 74 -19.98 -7.71 -3.54
CA LYS A 74 -21.44 -7.85 -3.72
C LYS A 74 -21.80 -8.34 -5.13
N ARG A 75 -21.05 -7.93 -6.15
CA ARG A 75 -21.22 -8.34 -7.55
C ARG A 75 -20.67 -9.74 -7.86
N GLY A 76 -20.16 -10.46 -6.86
CA GLY A 76 -19.60 -11.81 -7.01
C GLY A 76 -18.20 -11.84 -7.64
N LEU A 77 -17.49 -10.71 -7.68
CA LEU A 77 -16.10 -10.67 -8.16
C LEU A 77 -15.15 -11.19 -7.07
N LYS A 78 -14.08 -11.86 -7.50
CA LYS A 78 -12.92 -12.10 -6.61
C LYS A 78 -12.17 -10.79 -6.42
N VAL A 79 -11.96 -10.39 -5.17
CA VAL A 79 -11.13 -9.23 -4.84
C VAL A 79 -9.70 -9.70 -4.69
N VAL A 80 -8.79 -9.09 -5.45
CA VAL A 80 -7.35 -9.37 -5.41
C VAL A 80 -6.62 -8.10 -5.03
N VAL A 81 -5.69 -8.19 -4.09
CA VAL A 81 -4.79 -7.09 -3.75
C VAL A 81 -3.43 -7.35 -4.39
N ILE A 82 -2.92 -6.40 -5.17
CA ILE A 82 -1.57 -6.45 -5.74
C ILE A 82 -0.85 -5.19 -5.30
N THR A 83 0.30 -5.34 -4.66
CA THR A 83 1.03 -4.21 -4.11
C THR A 83 2.52 -4.31 -4.39
N GLY A 84 3.20 -3.16 -4.44
CA GLY A 84 4.66 -3.08 -4.47
C GLY A 84 5.32 -3.31 -3.11
N ARG A 85 4.54 -3.46 -2.03
CA ARG A 85 5.06 -3.80 -0.71
C ARG A 85 5.71 -5.18 -0.73
N TYR A 86 6.85 -5.31 -0.07
CA TYR A 86 7.49 -6.60 0.15
C TYR A 86 6.67 -7.43 1.15
N GLU A 87 6.44 -8.70 0.85
CA GLU A 87 6.05 -9.67 1.87
C GLU A 87 7.27 -9.94 2.75
N TRP A 88 7.20 -9.48 4.00
CA TRP A 88 8.13 -9.91 5.04
C TRP A 88 7.44 -11.06 5.77
N LEU A 89 7.81 -12.30 5.41
CA LEU A 89 7.47 -13.50 6.18
C LEU A 89 8.22 -13.49 7.53
#